data_AF-A0A9P0G3M9-F1
#
_entry.id   AF-A0A9P0G3M9-F1
#
_cell.length_a   1.000
_cell.length_b   1.000
_cell.length_c   1.000
_cell.angle_alpha   90.00
_cell.angle_beta   90.00
_cell.angle_gamma   90.00
#
_symmetry.space_group_name_H-M   'P 1'
#
loop_
_entity.id
_entity.type
_entity.pdbx_description
1 polymer ?
#
loop_
_entity_poly.entity_id
_entity_poly.type
_entity_poly.pdbx_seq_one_letter_code
_entity_poly.pdbx_strand_id
1 'polypeptide(L)'
;MALQKEIDSNRNKLHYIVKTILFLAVQDIPLRGKTGQRAVLNNVLNFRAEAGDEVLRYNLITAAKNAKYISHRIQNEIINISCEILREKIVWRVNKAKYFSVLADETANISGLKSLSIGFRFVECNDANKYYMDVKSIAHAIVENEQKWG
;
A
#
# COMPACT_ATOMS: atom_id res chain seq x y z
N MET A 1 8.97 -32.70 -0.18
CA MET A 1 10.09 -31.84 -0.62
C MET A 1 9.77 -31.02 -1.87
N ALA A 2 9.23 -31.59 -2.95
CA ALA A 2 8.91 -30.83 -4.17
C ALA A 2 7.84 -29.72 -3.97
N LEU A 3 6.76 -30.02 -3.24
CA LEU A 3 5.69 -29.05 -2.96
C LEU A 3 6.19 -27.81 -2.19
N GLN A 4 7.02 -28.02 -1.16
CA GLN A 4 7.56 -26.92 -0.37
C GLN A 4 8.43 -26.00 -1.23
N LYS A 5 9.27 -26.58 -2.09
CA LYS A 5 10.11 -25.83 -3.04
C LYS A 5 9.28 -24.99 -4.01
N GLU A 6 8.13 -25.50 -4.45
CA GLU A 6 7.21 -24.75 -5.32
C GLU A 6 6.53 -23.60 -4.58
N ILE A 7 6.05 -23.83 -3.34
CA ILE A 7 5.47 -22.78 -2.49
C ILE A 7 6.46 -21.65 -2.27
N ASP A 8 7.71 -21.99 -1.92
CA ASP A 8 8.75 -21.00 -1.65
C ASP A 8 9.13 -20.22 -2.92
N SER A 9 9.16 -20.89 -4.07
CA SER A 9 9.34 -20.24 -5.38
C SER A 9 8.23 -19.24 -5.68
N ASN A 10 6.97 -19.62 -5.45
CA ASN A 10 5.82 -18.74 -5.69
C ASN A 10 5.76 -17.56 -4.72
N ARG A 11 6.13 -17.78 -3.44
CA ARG A 11 6.31 -16.70 -2.46
C ARG A 11 7.39 -15.73 -2.88
N ASN A 12 8.53 -16.23 -3.36
CA ASN A 12 9.61 -15.38 -3.82
C ASN A 12 9.17 -14.52 -5.01
N LYS A 13 8.46 -15.08 -5.99
CA LYS A 13 7.88 -14.32 -7.11
C LYS A 13 6.91 -13.23 -6.64
N LEU A 14 5.99 -13.57 -5.74
CA LEU A 14 5.00 -12.63 -5.20
C LEU A 14 5.68 -11.49 -4.42
N HIS A 15 6.76 -11.78 -3.68
CA HIS A 15 7.53 -10.79 -2.93
C HIS A 15 8.04 -9.64 -3.80
N TYR A 16 8.51 -9.93 -5.01
CA TYR A 16 8.95 -8.89 -5.95
C TYR A 16 7.81 -7.96 -6.37
N ILE A 17 6.61 -8.51 -6.59
CA ILE A 17 5.42 -7.76 -6.95
C ILE A 17 4.96 -6.88 -5.79
N VAL A 18 4.82 -7.46 -4.60
CA VAL A 18 4.44 -6.75 -3.37
C VAL A 18 5.40 -5.60 -3.09
N LYS A 19 6.72 -5.84 -3.15
CA LYS A 19 7.72 -4.80 -2.97
C LYS A 19 7.57 -3.64 -3.95
N THR A 20 7.27 -3.93 -5.22
CA THR A 20 7.10 -2.88 -6.23
C THR A 20 5.83 -2.07 -5.98
N ILE A 21 4.73 -2.73 -5.61
CA ILE A 21 3.47 -2.06 -5.25
C ILE A 21 3.67 -1.13 -4.05
N LEU A 22 4.33 -1.62 -2.99
CA LEU A 22 4.63 -0.82 -1.81
C LEU A 22 5.57 0.35 -2.12
N PHE A 23 6.58 0.14 -2.95
CA PHE A 23 7.47 1.22 -3.40
C PHE A 23 6.68 2.33 -4.09
N LEU A 24 5.84 1.98 -5.08
CA LEU A 24 5.02 2.96 -5.79
C LEU A 24 4.07 3.70 -4.85
N ALA A 25 3.43 2.97 -3.92
CA ALA A 25 2.53 3.56 -2.94
C ALA A 25 3.22 4.55 -1.99
N VAL A 26 4.42 4.25 -1.52
CA VAL A 26 5.19 5.13 -0.61
C VAL A 26 5.74 6.37 -1.33
N GLN A 27 5.97 6.28 -2.64
CA GLN A 27 6.46 7.41 -3.45
C GLN A 27 5.32 8.23 -4.08
N ASP A 28 4.06 7.96 -3.72
CA ASP A 28 2.87 8.58 -4.35
C ASP A 28 2.84 8.44 -5.89
N ILE A 29 3.41 7.36 -6.41
CA ILE A 29 3.43 7.07 -7.85
C ILE A 29 2.20 6.22 -8.20
N PRO A 30 1.37 6.64 -9.16
CA PRO A 30 0.19 5.88 -9.55
C PRO A 30 0.58 4.52 -10.11
N LEU A 31 -0.04 3.43 -9.62
CA LEU A 31 0.22 2.08 -10.14
C LEU A 31 -0.32 1.87 -11.56
N ARG A 32 -1.43 2.55 -11.86
CA ARG A 32 -2.23 2.38 -13.09
C ARG A 32 -1.86 3.43 -14.13
N GLY A 33 -2.00 3.05 -15.39
CA GLY A 33 -1.97 3.97 -16.52
C GLY A 33 -3.33 3.99 -17.23
N LYS A 34 -3.44 4.75 -18.32
CA LYS A 34 -4.67 4.82 -19.14
C LYS A 34 -5.10 3.46 -19.70
N THR A 35 -4.16 2.52 -19.86
CA THR A 35 -4.42 1.14 -20.28
C THR A 35 -3.54 0.18 -19.47
N GLY A 36 -3.92 -1.10 -19.40
CA GLY A 36 -3.10 -2.13 -18.72
C GLY A 36 -1.69 -2.25 -19.31
N GLN A 37 -1.52 -2.00 -20.62
CA GLN A 37 -0.23 -2.02 -21.30
C GLN A 37 0.69 -0.85 -20.89
N ARG A 38 0.10 0.27 -20.47
CA ARG A 38 0.80 1.49 -20.03
C ARG A 38 0.77 1.66 -18.51
N ALA A 39 0.48 0.59 -17.77
CA ALA A 39 0.50 0.63 -16.31
C ALA A 39 1.92 0.88 -15.81
N VAL A 40 2.08 1.85 -14.92
CA VAL A 40 3.37 2.21 -14.33
C VAL A 40 3.99 1.01 -13.60
N LEU A 41 3.16 0.19 -12.94
CA LEU A 41 3.61 -1.05 -12.32
C LEU A 41 4.36 -1.95 -13.30
N ASN A 42 3.82 -2.16 -14.51
CA ASN A 42 4.45 -3.02 -15.51
C ASN A 42 5.78 -2.42 -15.99
N ASN A 43 5.84 -1.10 -16.16
CA ASN A 43 7.07 -0.42 -16.57
C ASN A 43 8.16 -0.57 -15.51
N VAL A 44 7.83 -0.39 -14.22
CA VAL A 44 8.79 -0.55 -13.12
C VAL A 44 9.24 -2.00 -12.97
N LEU A 45 8.33 -2.97 -13.13
CA LEU A 45 8.70 -4.39 -13.10
C LEU A 45 9.64 -4.77 -14.25
N ASN A 46 9.39 -4.26 -15.46
CA ASN A 46 10.29 -4.46 -16.61
C ASN A 46 11.64 -3.79 -16.37
N PHE A 47 11.66 -2.55 -15.88
CA PHE A 47 12.89 -1.84 -15.53
C PHE A 47 13.72 -2.63 -14.51
N ARG A 48 13.09 -3.17 -13.46
CA ARG A 48 13.77 -4.03 -12.48
C ARG A 48 14.34 -5.31 -13.10
N ALA A 49 13.58 -5.95 -13.99
CA ALA A 49 14.02 -7.14 -14.71
C ALA A 49 15.21 -6.86 -15.65
N GLU A 50 15.28 -5.66 -16.24
CA GLU A 50 16.40 -5.19 -17.05
C GLU A 50 17.62 -4.80 -16.19
N ALA A 51 17.39 -4.30 -14.98
CA ALA A 51 18.42 -3.95 -14.01
C ALA A 51 19.07 -5.15 -13.30
N GLY A 52 18.74 -6.39 -13.70
CA GLY A 52 19.38 -7.61 -13.18
C GLY A 52 18.55 -8.44 -12.20
N ASP A 53 17.26 -8.15 -12.01
CA ASP A 53 16.36 -8.98 -11.20
C ASP A 53 15.96 -10.26 -11.98
N GLU A 54 16.85 -11.26 -11.99
CA GLU A 54 16.69 -12.47 -12.81
C GLU A 54 15.46 -13.31 -12.44
N VAL A 55 15.11 -13.37 -11.15
CA VAL A 55 13.93 -14.10 -10.67
C VAL A 55 12.66 -13.44 -11.18
N LEU A 56 12.59 -12.11 -11.08
CA LEU A 56 11.47 -11.36 -11.62
C LEU A 56 11.40 -11.50 -13.15
N ARG A 57 12.54 -11.36 -13.84
CA ARG A 57 12.64 -11.50 -15.30
C ARG A 57 12.12 -12.86 -15.75
N TYR A 58 12.60 -13.94 -15.14
CA TYR A 58 12.17 -15.30 -15.44
C TYR A 58 10.66 -15.47 -15.22
N ASN A 59 10.13 -14.94 -14.12
CA ASN A 59 8.71 -14.99 -13.81
C ASN A 59 7.86 -14.25 -14.86
N LEU A 60 8.27 -13.05 -15.27
CA LEU A 60 7.53 -12.25 -16.26
C LEU A 60 7.47 -12.91 -17.64
N ILE A 61 8.52 -13.64 -18.03
CA ILE A 61 8.61 -14.31 -19.33
C ILE A 61 7.87 -15.65 -19.31
N THR A 62 8.13 -16.49 -18.30
CA THR A 62 7.73 -17.91 -18.31
C THR A 62 6.40 -18.20 -17.63
N ALA A 63 5.97 -17.35 -16.69
CA ALA A 63 4.77 -17.66 -15.92
C ALA A 63 3.50 -17.53 -16.78
N ALA A 64 2.56 -18.45 -16.57
CA ALA A 64 1.23 -18.35 -17.12
C ALA A 64 0.57 -17.03 -16.67
N LYS A 65 -0.40 -16.51 -17.45
CA LYS A 65 -1.02 -15.20 -17.20
C LYS A 65 -1.55 -15.04 -15.76
N ASN A 66 -2.09 -16.11 -15.18
CA ASN A 66 -2.59 -16.16 -13.80
C ASN A 66 -1.48 -16.21 -12.74
N ALA A 67 -0.28 -16.66 -13.09
CA ALA A 67 0.87 -16.81 -12.18
C ALA A 67 1.89 -15.66 -12.27
N LYS A 68 1.62 -14.62 -13.07
CA LYS A 68 2.43 -13.39 -13.08
C LYS A 68 2.15 -12.48 -11.88
N TYR A 69 0.98 -12.63 -11.24
CA TYR A 69 0.52 -11.81 -10.10
C TYR A 69 0.43 -10.29 -10.38
N ILE A 70 0.41 -9.87 -11.65
CA ILE A 70 0.35 -8.46 -12.05
C ILE A 70 -1.04 -7.95 -12.43
N SER A 71 -2.09 -8.77 -12.29
CA SER A 71 -3.44 -8.35 -12.69
C SER A 71 -3.99 -7.26 -11.76
N HIS A 72 -4.91 -6.43 -12.26
CA HIS A 72 -5.55 -5.39 -11.45
C HIS A 72 -6.27 -5.95 -10.20
N ARG A 73 -6.75 -7.20 -10.26
CA ARG A 73 -7.36 -7.87 -9.10
C ARG A 73 -6.32 -8.13 -8.02
N ILE A 74 -5.19 -8.74 -8.37
CA ILE A 74 -4.11 -9.03 -7.42
C ILE A 74 -3.50 -7.74 -6.88
N GLN A 75 -3.35 -6.70 -7.70
CA GLN A 75 -2.91 -5.39 -7.25
C GLN A 75 -3.82 -4.83 -6.14
N ASN A 76 -5.14 -4.88 -6.35
CA ASN A 76 -6.11 -4.41 -5.35
C ASN A 76 -6.08 -5.26 -4.07
N GLU A 77 -5.96 -6.59 -4.20
CA GLU A 77 -5.82 -7.49 -3.04
C GLU A 77 -4.57 -7.13 -2.22
N ILE A 78 -3.42 -6.94 -2.87
CA ILE A 78 -2.17 -6.56 -2.19
C ILE A 78 -2.31 -5.19 -1.50
N ILE A 79 -2.92 -4.21 -2.16
CA ILE A 79 -3.15 -2.88 -1.57
C ILE A 79 -4.03 -3.01 -0.33
N ASN A 80 -5.16 -3.72 -0.42
CA ASN A 80 -6.09 -3.87 0.69
C ASN A 80 -5.43 -4.54 1.90
N ILE A 81 -4.75 -5.67 1.69
CA ILE A 81 -4.02 -6.38 2.75
C ILE A 81 -2.94 -5.48 3.37
N SER A 82 -2.21 -4.73 2.53
CA SER A 82 -1.18 -3.81 3.02
C SER A 82 -1.78 -2.69 3.86
N CYS A 83 -2.92 -2.13 3.44
CA CYS A 83 -3.66 -1.12 4.19
C CYS A 83 -4.18 -1.65 5.52
N GLU A 84 -4.72 -2.88 5.57
CA GLU A 84 -5.16 -3.53 6.80
C GLU A 84 -4.01 -3.69 7.79
N ILE A 85 -2.89 -4.27 7.34
CA ILE A 85 -1.69 -4.46 8.17
C ILE A 85 -1.16 -3.11 8.69
N LEU A 86 -1.13 -2.07 7.83
CA LEU A 86 -0.70 -0.73 8.23
C LEU A 86 -1.64 -0.14 9.28
N ARG A 87 -2.94 -0.26 9.08
CA ARG A 87 -3.95 0.22 10.02
C ARG A 87 -3.83 -0.46 11.38
N GLU A 88 -3.71 -1.78 11.40
CA GLU A 88 -3.51 -2.56 12.63
C GLU A 88 -2.25 -2.11 13.38
N LYS A 89 -1.14 -1.92 12.66
CA LYS A 89 0.11 -1.42 13.26
C LYS A 89 -0.05 -0.02 13.86
N ILE A 90 -0.74 0.89 13.17
CA ILE A 90 -0.94 2.25 13.69
C ILE A 90 -1.83 2.19 14.93
N VAL A 91 -2.94 1.45 14.90
CA VAL A 91 -3.84 1.27 16.06
C VAL A 91 -3.09 0.67 17.25
N TRP A 92 -2.27 -0.35 17.01
CA TRP A 92 -1.44 -0.96 18.05
C TRP A 92 -0.47 0.07 18.68
N ARG A 93 0.20 0.89 17.87
CA ARG A 93 1.13 1.93 18.35
C ARG A 93 0.41 3.00 19.16
N VAL A 94 -0.74 3.47 18.67
CA VAL A 94 -1.56 4.47 19.37
C VAL A 94 -2.04 3.93 20.71
N ASN A 95 -2.53 2.70 20.77
CA ASN A 95 -2.98 2.06 22.01
C ASN A 95 -1.84 1.80 23.01
N LYS A 96 -0.61 1.61 22.54
CA LYS A 96 0.60 1.48 23.37
C LYS A 96 1.11 2.82 23.90
N ALA A 97 0.82 3.92 23.21
CA ALA A 97 1.30 5.23 23.58
C ALA A 97 0.61 5.74 24.85
N LYS A 98 1.38 6.32 25.77
CA LYS A 98 0.83 6.95 26.98
C LYS A 98 0.00 8.19 26.64
N TYR A 99 0.37 8.89 25.58
CA TYR A 99 -0.27 10.12 25.13
C TYR A 99 -0.42 10.07 23.60
N PHE A 100 -1.61 10.43 23.12
CA PHE A 100 -1.89 10.64 21.71
C PHE A 100 -2.91 11.76 21.52
N SER A 101 -2.94 12.32 20.31
CA SER A 101 -3.97 13.26 19.85
C SER A 101 -4.48 12.83 18.49
N VAL A 102 -5.76 13.07 18.23
CA VAL A 102 -6.38 12.88 16.92
C VAL A 102 -6.43 14.22 16.20
N LEU A 103 -6.00 14.22 14.95
CA LEU A 103 -6.08 15.33 14.02
C LEU A 103 -7.15 14.99 12.98
N ALA A 104 -8.05 15.91 12.69
CA ALA A 104 -9.04 15.76 11.64
C ALA A 104 -9.03 17.03 10.79
N ASP A 105 -8.96 16.86 9.47
CA ASP A 105 -8.97 17.96 8.50
C ASP A 105 -9.98 17.67 7.39
N GLU A 106 -10.91 18.60 7.17
CA GLU A 106 -11.97 18.51 6.18
C GLU A 106 -11.62 19.41 4.99
N THR A 107 -11.55 18.83 3.80
CA THR A 107 -11.32 19.55 2.55
C THR A 107 -12.53 19.36 1.63
N ALA A 108 -12.89 20.39 0.87
CA ALA A 108 -13.95 20.31 -0.13
C ALA A 108 -13.38 20.62 -1.51
N ASN A 109 -13.70 19.80 -2.51
CA ASN A 109 -13.29 20.06 -3.88
C ASN A 109 -14.27 21.02 -4.59
N ILE A 110 -13.92 21.45 -5.81
CA ILE A 110 -14.74 22.35 -6.64
C ILE A 110 -16.13 21.78 -7.00
N SER A 111 -16.32 20.45 -6.90
CA SER A 111 -17.62 19.80 -7.13
C SER A 111 -18.43 19.64 -5.84
N GLY A 112 -17.99 20.23 -4.73
CA GLY A 112 -18.65 20.14 -3.42
C GLY A 112 -18.49 18.79 -2.72
N LEU A 113 -17.65 17.89 -3.25
CA LEU A 113 -17.32 16.62 -2.60
C LEU A 113 -16.40 16.91 -1.41
N LYS A 114 -16.82 16.45 -0.24
CA LYS A 114 -16.07 16.64 0.99
C LYS A 114 -15.19 15.43 1.27
N SER A 115 -14.00 15.68 1.77
CA SER A 115 -13.01 14.67 2.13
C SER A 115 -12.50 14.96 3.54
N LEU A 116 -12.64 13.99 4.43
CA LEU A 116 -12.13 14.06 5.80
C LEU A 116 -10.86 13.22 5.90
N SER A 117 -9.76 13.85 6.28
CA SER A 117 -8.53 13.15 6.63
C SER A 117 -8.39 13.02 8.15
N ILE A 118 -7.99 11.84 8.62
CA ILE A 118 -7.77 11.56 10.05
C ILE A 118 -6.31 11.16 10.27
N GLY A 119 -5.62 11.95 11.10
CA GLY A 119 -4.26 11.75 11.57
C GLY A 119 -4.19 11.40 13.05
N PHE A 120 -3.22 10.59 13.42
CA PHE A 120 -2.88 10.28 14.80
C PHE A 120 -1.47 10.77 15.09
N ARG A 121 -1.32 11.53 16.16
CA ARG A 121 -0.02 11.94 16.68
C ARG A 121 0.17 11.29 18.04
N PHE A 122 1.24 10.54 18.22
CA PHE A 122 1.48 9.79 19.45
C PHE A 122 2.95 9.88 19.87
N VAL A 123 3.20 9.71 21.17
CA VAL A 123 4.54 9.68 21.74
C VAL A 123 5.01 8.23 21.84
N GLU A 124 6.10 7.92 21.14
CA GLU A 124 6.75 6.61 21.19
C GLU A 124 7.97 6.70 22.11
N CYS A 125 8.07 5.76 23.06
CA CYS A 125 9.23 5.62 23.94
C CYS A 125 10.04 4.41 23.47
N ASN A 126 11.31 4.60 23.16
CA ASN A 126 12.19 3.47 22.89
C ASN A 126 12.74 2.85 24.20
N ASP A 127 13.39 1.70 24.10
CA ASP A 127 14.00 0.99 25.23
C ASP A 127 15.10 1.79 25.96
N ALA A 128 15.61 2.86 25.36
CA ALA A 128 16.56 3.80 25.95
C ALA A 128 15.87 5.04 26.57
N ASN A 129 14.55 4.97 26.84
CA ASN A 129 13.73 6.06 27.36
C ASN A 129 13.77 7.36 26.53
N LYS A 130 14.07 7.25 25.23
CA LYS A 130 13.97 8.40 24.31
C LYS A 130 12.55 8.49 23.78
N TYR A 131 11.97 9.68 23.92
CA TYR A 131 10.63 9.99 23.44
C TYR A 131 10.70 10.62 22.05
N TYR A 132 9.94 10.07 21.11
CA TYR A 132 9.77 10.60 19.77
C TYR A 132 8.30 10.90 19.53
N MET A 133 8.04 12.00 18.83
CA MET A 133 6.69 12.32 18.36
C MET A 133 6.57 11.88 16.91
N ASP A 134 5.62 11.01 16.63
CA ASP A 134 5.32 10.54 15.27
C ASP A 134 3.89 10.95 14.88
N VAL A 135 3.68 11.20 13.59
CA VAL A 135 2.36 11.49 13.01
C VAL A 135 2.08 10.46 11.92
N LYS A 136 0.97 9.73 12.06
CA LYS A 136 0.51 8.74 11.08
C LYS A 136 -0.94 9.00 10.71
N SER A 137 -1.20 9.13 9.42
CA SER A 137 -2.56 9.25 8.87
C SER A 137 -3.13 7.88 8.57
N ILE A 138 -4.39 7.63 8.98
CA ILE A 138 -5.05 6.32 8.79
C ILE A 138 -6.08 6.37 7.66
N ALA A 139 -6.69 7.51 7.39
CA ALA A 139 -7.80 7.56 6.44
C ALA A 139 -7.92 8.90 5.72
N HIS A 140 -8.22 8.80 4.43
CA HIS A 140 -8.90 9.81 3.63
C HIS A 140 -10.29 9.24 3.35
N ALA A 141 -11.31 9.72 4.05
CA ALA A 141 -12.69 9.32 3.83
C ALA A 141 -13.36 10.34 2.91
N ILE A 142 -13.91 9.88 1.79
CA ILE A 142 -14.83 10.70 1.00
C ILE A 142 -16.17 10.70 1.74
N VAL A 143 -16.61 11.87 2.18
CA VAL A 143 -17.92 12.06 2.78
C VAL A 143 -18.86 12.49 1.66
N GLU A 144 -19.67 11.56 1.15
CA GLU A 144 -20.73 11.90 0.21
C GLU A 144 -21.84 12.70 0.93
N ASN A 145 -22.39 13.68 0.22
CA ASN A 145 -23.34 14.66 0.76
C ASN A 145 -24.50 14.01 1.53
N GLU A 146 -24.72 14.48 2.77
CA GLU A 146 -26.04 14.42 3.38
C GLU A 146 -27.02 15.18 2.46
N GLN A 147 -28.04 14.48 1.96
CA GLN A 147 -29.18 15.09 1.30
C GLN A 147 -29.77 16.15 2.24
N LYS A 148 -29.57 17.42 1.90
CA LYS A 148 -30.27 18.53 2.55
C LYS A 148 -31.75 18.39 2.21
N TRP A 149 -32.54 17.95 3.17
CA TRP A 149 -34.00 18.05 3.11
C TRP A 149 -34.37 19.54 3.09
N GLY A 150 -34.88 19.99 1.96
CA GLY A 150 -35.55 21.26 1.76
C GLY A 150 -36.81 21.02 0.95
#